data_AF-Q59165-F1
#
_entry.id   AF-Q59165-F1
#
_cell.length_a   1.000
_cell.length_b   1.000
_cell.length_c   1.000
_cell.angle_alpha   90.00
_cell.angle_beta   90.00
_cell.angle_gamma   90.00
#
_symmetry.space_group_name_H-M   'P 1'
#
loop_
_entity.id
_entity.type
_entity.pdbx_description
1 polymer ?
#
loop_
_entity_poly.entity_id
_entity_poly.type
_entity_poly.pdbx_seq_one_letter_code
_entity_poly.pdbx_strand_id
1 'polypeptide(L)'
;LHHSKHHAAYVAGANAALEALAAAREDGDLGAINLWEKNLAFNLGGHTNHSVFWKNLSPNGGGQPEGELAEAIKDSFGSFEKFQAQFTATALGIQGSGWAVLAYDSISGKLLIFQLFDQQANVPVGTTPLFMVDMWEHAFYLDYLNVKADYVKAIWNVVNWDD
;
A
#
# COMPACT_ATOMS: atom_id res chain seq x y z
N LEU A 1 0.02 16.56 -6.94
CA LEU A 1 -0.78 15.72 -7.86
C LEU A 1 -1.23 14.45 -7.15
N HIS A 2 -0.30 13.62 -6.68
CA HIS A 2 -0.60 12.37 -5.97
C HIS A 2 -1.52 12.55 -4.73
N HIS A 3 -1.16 13.42 -3.78
CA HIS A 3 -2.01 13.73 -2.62
C HIS A 3 -3.31 14.46 -3.01
N SER A 4 -3.20 15.64 -3.63
CA SER A 4 -4.35 16.54 -3.85
C SER A 4 -5.33 16.11 -4.94
N LYS A 5 -4.99 15.12 -5.77
CA LYS A 5 -5.86 14.62 -6.86
C LYS A 5 -6.16 13.14 -6.71
N HIS A 6 -5.15 12.27 -6.77
CA HIS A 6 -5.39 10.82 -6.71
C HIS A 6 -5.94 10.38 -5.36
N HIS A 7 -5.28 10.74 -4.25
CA HIS A 7 -5.78 10.39 -2.92
C HIS A 7 -7.16 11.03 -2.63
N ALA A 8 -7.36 12.30 -3.02
CA ALA A 8 -8.65 12.96 -2.87
C ALA A 8 -9.80 12.24 -3.62
N ALA A 9 -9.53 11.67 -4.80
CA ALA A 9 -10.52 10.90 -5.55
C ALA A 9 -10.91 9.60 -4.83
N TYR A 10 -9.94 8.89 -4.23
CA TYR A 10 -10.22 7.68 -3.44
C TYR A 10 -11.08 7.98 -2.21
N VAL A 11 -10.80 9.07 -1.49
CA VAL A 11 -11.63 9.49 -0.34
C VAL A 11 -13.07 9.77 -0.78
N ALA A 12 -13.26 10.55 -1.85
CA ALA A 12 -14.58 10.87 -2.37
C ALA A 12 -15.33 9.61 -2.85
N GLY A 13 -14.64 8.71 -3.55
CA GLY A 13 -15.22 7.47 -4.05
C GLY A 13 -15.61 6.49 -2.94
N ALA A 14 -14.83 6.41 -1.86
CA ALA A 14 -15.15 5.57 -0.71
C ALA A 14 -16.42 6.06 0.00
N ASN A 15 -16.54 7.38 0.22
CA ASN A 15 -17.75 7.98 0.80
C ASN A 15 -18.99 7.72 -0.08
N ALA A 16 -18.88 7.96 -1.39
CA ALA A 16 -19.98 7.73 -2.33
C ALA A 16 -20.43 6.25 -2.35
N ALA A 17 -19.49 5.30 -2.28
CA ALA A 17 -19.82 3.87 -2.22
C ALA A 17 -20.57 3.50 -0.93
N LEU A 18 -20.17 4.07 0.22
CA LEU A 18 -20.86 3.86 1.50
C LEU A 18 -22.28 4.43 1.50
N GLU A 19 -22.47 5.63 0.93
CA GLU A 19 -23.80 6.25 0.75
C GLU A 19 -24.70 5.38 -0.12
N ALA A 20 -24.21 4.91 -1.27
CA ALA A 20 -24.97 4.04 -2.17
C ALA A 20 -25.34 2.70 -1.52
N LEU A 21 -24.42 2.10 -0.75
CA LEU A 21 -24.71 0.87 0.01
C LEU A 21 -25.74 1.10 1.12
N ALA A 22 -25.77 2.28 1.74
CA ALA A 22 -26.78 2.63 2.74
C ALA A 22 -28.16 2.76 2.10
N ALA A 23 -28.28 3.50 1.00
CA ALA A 23 -29.53 3.64 0.25
C ALA A 23 -30.04 2.27 -0.25
N ALA A 24 -29.16 1.43 -0.82
CA ALA A 24 -29.52 0.09 -1.28
C ALA A 24 -30.09 -0.81 -0.16
N ARG A 25 -29.58 -0.67 1.08
CA ARG A 25 -30.13 -1.37 2.25
C ARG A 25 -31.48 -0.81 2.70
N GLU A 26 -31.67 0.49 2.63
CA GLU A 26 -32.92 1.16 3.00
C GLU A 26 -34.06 0.81 2.03
N ASP A 27 -33.78 0.85 0.73
CA ASP A 27 -34.75 0.59 -0.33
C ASP A 27 -34.96 -0.92 -0.59
N GLY A 28 -34.05 -1.77 -0.12
CA GLY A 28 -34.03 -3.21 -0.42
C GLY A 28 -33.62 -3.57 -1.85
N ASP A 29 -33.11 -2.61 -2.63
CA ASP A 29 -32.60 -2.83 -3.99
C ASP A 29 -31.10 -3.14 -3.98
N LEU A 30 -30.78 -4.43 -4.08
CA LEU A 30 -29.42 -4.93 -4.14
C LEU A 30 -28.94 -5.25 -5.56
N GLY A 31 -29.65 -4.81 -6.61
CA GLY A 31 -29.31 -5.12 -8.00
C GLY A 31 -27.92 -4.69 -8.43
N ALA A 32 -27.38 -3.63 -7.81
CA ALA A 32 -26.04 -3.09 -8.06
C ALA A 32 -24.99 -3.48 -7.00
N ILE A 33 -25.26 -4.46 -6.13
CA ILE A 33 -24.38 -4.76 -4.98
C ILE A 33 -22.93 -5.09 -5.39
N ASN A 34 -22.74 -5.85 -6.48
CA ASN A 34 -21.40 -6.20 -6.97
C ASN A 34 -20.60 -4.97 -7.42
N LEU A 35 -21.28 -3.95 -7.96
CA LEU A 35 -20.66 -2.68 -8.33
C LEU A 35 -20.24 -1.91 -7.09
N TRP A 36 -21.15 -1.77 -6.13
CA TRP A 36 -20.89 -0.96 -4.94
C TRP A 36 -19.83 -1.56 -4.02
N GLU A 37 -19.81 -2.88 -3.85
CA GLU A 37 -18.75 -3.56 -3.10
C GLU A 37 -17.39 -3.44 -3.80
N LYS A 38 -17.34 -3.55 -5.13
CA LYS A 38 -16.09 -3.31 -5.88
C LYS A 38 -15.62 -1.87 -5.76
N ASN A 39 -16.54 -0.90 -5.86
CA ASN A 39 -16.23 0.52 -5.71
C ASN A 39 -15.72 0.83 -4.30
N LEU A 40 -16.35 0.27 -3.27
CA LEU A 40 -15.89 0.42 -1.91
C LEU A 40 -14.50 -0.17 -1.74
N ALA A 41 -14.28 -1.43 -2.14
CA ALA A 41 -12.98 -2.08 -2.00
C ALA A 41 -11.85 -1.31 -2.71
N PHE A 42 -12.06 -0.88 -3.96
CA PHE A 42 -11.07 -0.14 -4.73
C PHE A 42 -10.75 1.23 -4.10
N ASN A 43 -11.77 2.01 -3.74
CA ASN A 43 -11.57 3.36 -3.23
C ASN A 43 -11.10 3.37 -1.77
N LEU A 44 -11.65 2.48 -0.92
CA LEU A 44 -11.21 2.35 0.45
C LEU A 44 -9.79 1.77 0.53
N GLY A 45 -9.46 0.81 -0.33
CA GLY A 45 -8.08 0.33 -0.52
C GLY A 45 -7.16 1.48 -0.91
N GLY A 46 -7.53 2.25 -1.94
CA GLY A 46 -6.75 3.41 -2.37
C GLY A 46 -6.56 4.44 -1.26
N HIS A 47 -7.61 4.76 -0.51
CA HIS A 47 -7.54 5.69 0.62
C HIS A 47 -6.62 5.16 1.74
N THR A 48 -6.76 3.89 2.11
CA THR A 48 -5.96 3.25 3.16
C THR A 48 -4.48 3.23 2.78
N ASN A 49 -4.17 2.72 1.59
CA ASN A 49 -2.80 2.56 1.11
C ASN A 49 -2.08 3.91 1.05
N HIS A 50 -2.73 4.96 0.53
CA HIS A 50 -2.14 6.30 0.48
C HIS A 50 -1.99 6.93 1.86
N SER A 51 -2.93 6.70 2.77
CA SER A 51 -2.85 7.24 4.13
C SER A 51 -1.64 6.68 4.90
N VAL A 52 -1.35 5.39 4.71
CA VAL A 52 -0.12 4.74 5.23
C VAL A 52 1.11 5.28 4.49
N PHE A 53 1.08 5.32 3.16
CA PHE A 53 2.21 5.78 2.33
C PHE A 53 2.71 7.17 2.71
N TRP A 54 1.83 8.14 2.98
CA TRP A 54 2.26 9.49 3.36
C TRP A 54 3.00 9.54 4.70
N LYS A 55 2.69 8.62 5.60
CA LYS A 55 3.26 8.56 6.95
C LYS A 55 4.59 7.80 6.97
N ASN A 56 4.71 6.81 6.10
CA ASN A 56 5.94 6.07 5.83
C ASN A 56 7.05 6.90 5.16
N LEU A 57 6.79 8.17 4.79
CA LEU A 57 7.77 9.04 4.13
C LEU A 57 8.16 10.23 5.02
N SER A 58 9.46 10.49 5.12
CA SER A 58 10.01 11.62 5.87
C SER A 58 11.20 12.25 5.14
N PRO A 59 11.32 13.59 5.10
CA PRO A 59 12.50 14.26 4.55
C PRO A 59 13.76 13.99 5.39
N ASN A 60 13.60 13.55 6.64
CA ASN A 60 14.68 13.15 7.54
C ASN A 60 14.75 11.61 7.70
N GLY A 61 14.08 10.87 6.82
CA GLY A 61 14.06 9.41 6.82
C GLY A 61 15.31 8.77 6.20
N GLY A 62 15.17 7.51 5.82
CA GLY A 62 16.23 6.68 5.29
C GLY A 62 16.95 5.86 6.36
N GLY A 63 18.08 5.26 5.99
CA GLY A 63 18.82 4.37 6.89
C GLY A 63 18.12 3.03 7.09
N GLN A 64 18.27 2.46 8.28
CA GLN A 64 17.69 1.18 8.68
C GLN A 64 16.84 1.36 9.95
N PRO A 65 15.81 0.53 10.16
CA PRO A 65 15.05 0.56 11.39
C PRO A 65 15.91 0.12 12.57
N GLU A 66 15.52 0.53 13.77
CA GLU A 66 16.14 0.14 15.03
C GLU A 66 15.14 -0.59 15.94
N GLY A 67 15.62 -1.08 17.10
CA GLY A 67 14.77 -1.66 18.13
C GLY A 67 13.98 -2.90 17.69
N GLU A 68 12.72 -2.97 18.13
CA GLU A 68 11.86 -4.15 17.92
C GLU A 68 11.60 -4.43 16.44
N LEU A 69 11.47 -3.39 15.62
CA LEU A 69 11.25 -3.54 14.18
C LEU A 69 12.46 -4.17 13.48
N ALA A 70 13.68 -3.76 13.85
CA ALA A 70 14.91 -4.31 13.29
C ALA A 70 15.05 -5.82 13.59
N GLU A 71 14.78 -6.22 14.84
CA GLU A 71 14.82 -7.64 15.23
C GLU A 71 13.68 -8.45 14.59
N ALA A 72 12.47 -7.89 14.43
CA ALA A 72 11.37 -8.54 13.73
C ALA A 72 11.67 -8.78 12.24
N ILE A 73 12.31 -7.81 11.57
CA ILE A 73 12.79 -7.95 10.19
C ILE A 73 13.85 -9.04 10.11
N LYS A 74 14.80 -9.05 11.05
CA LYS A 74 15.86 -10.06 11.09
C LYS A 74 15.31 -11.47 11.36
N ASP A 75 14.33 -11.64 12.23
CA ASP A 75 13.67 -12.94 12.45
C ASP A 75 12.94 -13.42 11.18
N SER A 76 12.23 -12.52 10.50
CA SER A 76 11.37 -12.88 9.37
C SER A 76 12.14 -13.06 8.06
N PHE A 77 13.20 -12.29 7.83
CA PHE A 77 13.92 -12.22 6.55
C PHE A 77 15.42 -12.54 6.66
N GLY A 78 15.95 -12.74 7.87
CA GLY A 78 17.34 -13.07 8.16
C GLY A 78 18.28 -11.87 8.25
N SER A 79 18.06 -10.80 7.46
CA SER A 79 18.76 -9.51 7.61
C SER A 79 17.98 -8.39 6.93
N PHE A 80 18.31 -7.14 7.24
CA PHE A 80 17.70 -5.97 6.59
C PHE A 80 17.99 -5.97 5.07
N GLU A 81 19.18 -6.35 4.65
CA GLU A 81 19.56 -6.41 3.23
C GLU A 81 18.73 -7.45 2.47
N LYS A 82 18.47 -8.61 3.09
CA LYS A 82 17.61 -9.65 2.50
C LYS A 82 16.16 -9.18 2.41
N PHE A 83 15.64 -8.54 3.46
CA PHE A 83 14.34 -7.88 3.45
C PHE A 83 14.25 -6.85 2.31
N GLN A 84 15.20 -5.92 2.23
CA GLN A 84 15.24 -4.85 1.23
C GLN A 84 15.31 -5.42 -0.19
N ALA A 85 16.12 -6.47 -0.40
CA ALA A 85 16.23 -7.15 -1.69
C ALA A 85 14.90 -7.82 -2.09
N GLN A 86 14.26 -8.57 -1.18
CA GLN A 86 12.97 -9.18 -1.43
C GLN A 86 11.90 -8.13 -1.72
N PHE A 87 11.80 -7.09 -0.88
CA PHE A 87 10.83 -6.00 -1.03
C PHE A 87 10.99 -5.28 -2.38
N THR A 88 12.24 -4.96 -2.74
CA THR A 88 12.56 -4.30 -4.03
C THR A 88 12.16 -5.20 -5.20
N ALA A 89 12.46 -6.50 -5.15
CA ALA A 89 12.03 -7.44 -6.20
C ALA A 89 10.51 -7.53 -6.30
N THR A 90 9.79 -7.55 -5.18
CA THR A 90 8.33 -7.51 -5.13
C THR A 90 7.77 -6.25 -5.80
N ALA A 91 8.32 -5.07 -5.50
CA ALA A 91 7.90 -3.81 -6.10
C ALA A 91 8.11 -3.80 -7.62
N LEU A 92 9.30 -4.21 -8.09
CA LEU A 92 9.65 -4.18 -9.50
C LEU A 92 8.95 -5.28 -10.31
N GLY A 93 8.53 -6.37 -9.67
CA GLY A 93 7.85 -7.50 -10.29
C GLY A 93 6.37 -7.27 -10.63
N ILE A 94 5.80 -6.09 -10.34
CA ILE A 94 4.39 -5.79 -10.63
C ILE A 94 4.11 -5.73 -12.13
N GLN A 95 3.14 -6.55 -12.55
CA GLN A 95 2.56 -6.62 -13.88
C GLN A 95 1.25 -5.81 -13.89
N GLY A 96 1.38 -4.49 -14.05
CA GLY A 96 0.27 -3.54 -13.98
C GLY A 96 0.42 -2.57 -12.81
N SER A 97 -0.71 -2.12 -12.27
CA SER A 97 -0.76 -1.24 -11.11
C SER A 97 -0.69 -2.03 -9.80
N GLY A 98 -0.05 -1.47 -8.78
CA GLY A 98 0.04 -2.16 -7.49
C GLY A 98 1.00 -1.54 -6.50
N TRP A 99 1.30 -2.31 -5.45
CA TRP A 99 2.15 -1.92 -4.33
C TRP A 99 3.05 -3.06 -3.88
N ALA A 100 4.21 -2.73 -3.34
CA ALA A 100 4.93 -3.64 -2.44
C ALA A 100 4.56 -3.30 -1.00
N VAL A 101 4.28 -4.34 -0.20
CA VAL A 101 3.78 -4.18 1.17
C VAL A 101 4.58 -5.07 2.12
N LEU A 102 5.12 -4.46 3.17
CA LEU A 102 5.55 -5.12 4.39
C LEU A 102 4.36 -5.06 5.35
N ALA A 103 3.94 -6.22 5.87
CA ALA A 103 2.84 -6.30 6.82
C ALA A 103 3.16 -7.23 7.98
N TYR A 104 2.49 -6.97 9.10
CA TYR A 104 2.39 -7.90 10.21
C TYR A 104 1.24 -8.86 9.97
N ASP A 105 1.50 -10.16 10.01
CA ASP A 105 0.48 -11.21 10.02
C ASP A 105 0.11 -11.53 11.47
N SER A 106 -1.10 -11.12 11.86
CA SER A 106 -1.61 -11.34 13.22
C SER A 106 -1.84 -12.82 13.57
N ILE A 107 -1.90 -13.71 12.57
CA ILE A 107 -2.09 -15.15 12.78
C ILE A 107 -0.77 -15.82 13.17
N SER A 108 0.30 -15.57 12.42
CA SER A 108 1.62 -16.15 12.72
C SER A 108 2.46 -15.33 13.70
N GLY A 109 2.14 -14.05 13.90
CA GLY A 109 2.95 -13.12 14.66
C GLY A 109 4.24 -12.72 13.97
N LYS A 110 4.31 -12.84 12.64
CA LYS A 110 5.51 -12.56 11.83
C LYS A 110 5.30 -11.46 10.82
N LEU A 111 6.41 -10.93 10.31
CA LEU A 111 6.41 -10.04 9.17
C LEU A 111 6.39 -10.83 7.87
N LEU A 112 5.65 -10.33 6.89
CA LEU A 112 5.63 -10.86 5.53
C LEU A 112 5.69 -9.73 4.50
N ILE A 113 6.12 -10.08 3.30
CA ILE A 113 6.06 -9.21 2.13
C ILE A 113 5.04 -9.80 1.15
N PHE A 114 4.16 -8.96 0.63
CA PHE A 114 3.28 -9.34 -0.46
C PHE A 114 3.18 -8.23 -1.51
N GLN A 115 2.70 -8.65 -2.68
CA GLN A 115 2.50 -7.81 -3.82
C GLN A 115 1.02 -7.48 -3.92
N LEU A 116 0.62 -6.24 -3.66
CA LEU A 116 -0.77 -5.82 -3.79
C LEU A 116 -1.04 -5.46 -5.25
N PHE A 117 -2.13 -5.97 -5.83
CA PHE A 117 -2.56 -5.60 -7.18
C PHE A 117 -3.66 -4.54 -7.11
N ASP A 118 -3.56 -3.55 -7.98
CA ASP A 118 -4.37 -2.32 -7.96
C ASP A 118 -4.34 -1.64 -6.58
N GLN A 119 -5.46 -1.66 -5.85
CA GLN A 119 -5.60 -1.08 -4.52
C GLN A 119 -6.14 -2.07 -3.47
N GLN A 120 -6.65 -3.23 -3.89
CA GLN A 120 -7.48 -4.12 -3.06
C GLN A 120 -7.31 -5.61 -3.33
N ALA A 121 -6.40 -6.03 -4.23
CA ALA A 121 -6.26 -7.42 -4.64
C ALA A 121 -4.91 -8.02 -4.24
N ASN A 122 -4.87 -9.36 -4.16
CA ASN A 122 -3.71 -10.15 -3.73
C ASN A 122 -3.22 -9.83 -2.30
N VAL A 123 -4.17 -9.55 -1.39
CA VAL A 123 -3.94 -9.26 0.02
C VAL A 123 -4.56 -10.34 0.91
N PRO A 124 -3.83 -10.93 1.88
CA PRO A 124 -4.41 -11.80 2.88
C PRO A 124 -5.22 -11.02 3.92
N VAL A 125 -6.41 -11.52 4.27
CA VAL A 125 -7.21 -10.99 5.38
C VAL A 125 -6.47 -11.23 6.70
N GLY A 126 -6.47 -10.23 7.60
CA GLY A 126 -5.82 -10.32 8.91
C GLY A 126 -4.37 -9.82 8.94
N THR A 127 -3.90 -9.22 7.84
CA THR A 127 -2.61 -8.53 7.78
C THR A 127 -2.76 -7.05 8.11
N THR A 128 -1.76 -6.47 8.77
CA THR A 128 -1.68 -5.04 9.07
C THR A 128 -0.50 -4.43 8.30
N PRO A 129 -0.73 -3.51 7.34
CA PRO A 129 0.36 -2.89 6.60
C PRO A 129 1.21 -2.03 7.52
N LEU A 130 2.54 -2.14 7.36
CA LEU A 130 3.54 -1.36 8.11
C LEU A 130 4.29 -0.40 7.19
N PHE A 131 4.80 -0.93 6.07
CA PHE A 131 5.51 -0.15 5.07
C PHE A 131 4.98 -0.47 3.66
N MET A 132 4.59 0.57 2.92
CA MET A 132 4.01 0.43 1.59
C MET A 132 4.74 1.32 0.57
N VAL A 133 4.94 0.80 -0.64
CA VAL A 133 5.48 1.59 -1.77
C VAL A 133 4.51 1.55 -2.94
N ASP A 134 4.03 2.73 -3.35
CA ASP A 134 3.13 2.91 -4.49
C ASP A 134 3.89 2.67 -5.81
N MET A 135 3.52 1.62 -6.53
CA MET A 135 4.13 1.29 -7.83
C MET A 135 3.16 1.55 -8.99
N TRP A 136 2.08 2.30 -8.76
CA TRP A 136 1.32 2.89 -9.86
C TRP A 136 2.17 3.91 -10.62
N GLU A 137 2.02 3.95 -11.95
CA GLU A 137 2.83 4.86 -12.77
C GLU A 137 2.67 6.33 -12.34
N HIS A 138 1.49 6.76 -11.87
CA HIS A 138 1.29 8.12 -11.37
C HIS A 138 2.23 8.51 -10.21
N ALA A 139 2.81 7.54 -9.50
CA ALA A 139 3.66 7.78 -8.34
C ALA A 139 5.09 8.17 -8.75
N PHE A 140 5.53 7.81 -9.95
CA PHE A 140 6.93 7.98 -10.36
C PHE A 140 7.14 8.51 -11.78
N TYR A 141 6.15 8.43 -12.67
CA TYR A 141 6.40 8.61 -14.10
C TYR A 141 6.87 10.02 -14.47
N LEU A 142 6.46 11.06 -13.75
CA LEU A 142 6.90 12.44 -14.04
C LEU A 142 8.39 12.66 -13.78
N ASP A 143 8.97 11.95 -12.82
CA ASP A 143 10.36 12.12 -12.40
C ASP A 143 11.28 11.02 -12.95
N TYR A 144 10.76 9.79 -13.10
CA TYR A 144 11.54 8.59 -13.45
C TYR A 144 11.13 7.92 -14.76
N LEU A 145 10.03 8.37 -15.41
CA LEU A 145 9.48 7.78 -16.62
C LEU A 145 9.32 6.25 -16.48
N ASN A 146 9.87 5.47 -17.41
CA ASN A 146 9.82 4.01 -17.39
C ASN A 146 10.84 3.36 -16.43
N VAL A 147 11.70 4.13 -15.76
CA VAL A 147 12.80 3.63 -14.93
C VAL A 147 12.35 3.47 -13.47
N LYS A 148 11.32 2.63 -13.24
CA LYS A 148 10.76 2.39 -11.90
C LYS A 148 11.77 1.88 -10.86
N ALA A 149 12.89 1.30 -11.30
CA ALA A 149 13.98 0.88 -10.42
C ALA A 149 14.64 2.06 -9.70
N ASP A 150 14.81 3.20 -10.37
CA ASP A 150 15.42 4.39 -9.77
C ASP A 150 14.47 5.03 -8.75
N TYR A 151 13.16 5.00 -9.01
CA TYR A 151 12.14 5.38 -8.04
C TYR A 151 12.20 4.55 -6.76
N VAL A 152 12.19 3.22 -6.87
CA VAL A 152 12.26 2.33 -5.68
C VAL A 152 13.57 2.55 -4.92
N LYS A 153 14.68 2.73 -5.63
CA LYS A 153 15.97 3.07 -5.01
C LYS A 153 15.91 4.40 -4.26
N ALA A 154 15.24 5.41 -4.81
CA ALA A 154 15.10 6.72 -4.19
C ALA A 154 14.24 6.67 -2.92
N ILE A 155 13.16 5.87 -2.93
CA ILE A 155 12.24 5.71 -1.78
C ILE A 155 12.99 5.26 -0.51
N TRP A 156 13.97 4.37 -0.63
CA TRP A 156 14.77 3.92 0.51
C TRP A 156 15.51 5.05 1.26
N ASN A 157 15.73 6.20 0.64
CA ASN A 157 16.38 7.36 1.28
C ASN A 157 15.41 8.24 2.08
N VAL A 158 14.11 7.99 2.01
CA VAL A 158 13.07 8.83 2.64
C VAL A 158 12.08 7.99 3.46
N VAL A 159 12.39 6.72 3.73
CA VAL A 159 11.55 5.87 4.60
C VAL A 159 11.58 6.39 6.02
N ASN A 160 10.40 6.59 6.60
CA ASN A 160 10.25 6.98 7.99
C ASN A 160 10.12 5.73 8.87
N TRP A 161 11.24 5.24 9.41
CA TRP A 161 11.23 4.03 10.26
C TRP A 161 10.61 4.24 11.65
N ASP A 162 10.37 5.50 12.06
CA ASP A 162 9.73 5.83 13.34
C ASP A 162 8.19 5.78 13.30
N ASP A 163 7.60 5.77 12.09
CA ASP A 163 6.15 5.58 11.87
C ASP A 163 5.75 4.11 11.96
#